data_AF-A0A252ELN9-F1
#
_entry.id   AF-A0A252ELN9-F1
#
_cell.length_a   1.000
_cell.length_b   1.000
_cell.length_c   1.000
_cell.angle_alpha   90.00
_cell.angle_beta   90.00
_cell.angle_gamma   90.00
#
_symmetry.space_group_name_H-M   'P 1'
#
loop_
_entity.id
_entity.type
_entity.pdbx_description
1 polymer ?
#
loop_
_entity_poly.entity_id
_entity_poly.type
_entity_poly.pdbx_seq_one_letter_code
_entity_poly.pdbx_strand_id
1 'polypeptide(L)'
;MARFFLFSRILLDFGSLLVFWVLASFYSVRIAIAGTFIFILCDGLHRYLGKRTFPRIWIISNTLAIVFGVIDLISITPFMIRYEGVLTNLIIALSFAVGAFGATTPIQELVEEQQGFPFPPERQEIRAYFKSLTLVWALYFAAKAILYFWLLTYFPLPRALMLRSVIGTVSLGVMIGISLQGRRIFLLCQRAGFFLPRYSTAPKA
;
A
#
# COMPACT_ATOMS: atom_id res chain seq x y z
N MET A 1 9.13 -23.43 -1.65
CA MET A 1 9.64 -22.71 -0.46
C MET A 1 9.58 -21.18 -0.58
N ALA A 2 9.87 -20.56 -1.74
CA ALA A 2 9.80 -19.09 -1.91
C ALA A 2 8.40 -18.45 -1.65
N ARG A 3 7.31 -19.18 -1.91
CA ARG A 3 5.93 -18.70 -1.66
C ARG A 3 5.57 -18.54 -0.17
N PHE A 4 6.18 -19.31 0.71
CA PHE A 4 5.92 -19.23 2.17
C PHE A 4 6.62 -18.01 2.78
N PHE A 5 7.83 -17.68 2.29
CA PHE A 5 8.55 -16.46 2.67
C PHE A 5 7.83 -15.18 2.22
N LEU A 6 7.24 -15.18 1.02
CA LEU A 6 6.43 -14.08 0.49
C LEU A 6 5.24 -13.76 1.40
N PHE A 7 4.53 -14.79 1.88
CA PHE A 7 3.40 -14.61 2.79
C PHE A 7 3.86 -14.05 4.15
N SER A 8 4.99 -14.52 4.68
CA SER A 8 5.54 -14.03 5.96
C SER A 8 6.02 -12.57 5.90
N ARG A 9 6.61 -12.13 4.78
CA ARG A 9 7.04 -10.73 4.61
C ARG A 9 5.85 -9.78 4.46
N ILE A 10 4.85 -10.18 3.68
CA ILE A 10 3.60 -9.44 3.58
C ILE A 10 2.91 -9.37 4.96
N LEU A 11 2.90 -10.46 5.72
CA LEU A 11 2.40 -10.47 7.10
C LEU A 11 3.17 -9.53 8.04
N LEU A 12 4.49 -9.37 7.85
CA LEU A 12 5.31 -8.45 8.62
C LEU A 12 5.10 -6.98 8.19
N ASP A 13 4.96 -6.72 6.89
CA ASP A 13 4.66 -5.37 6.37
C ASP A 13 3.25 -4.90 6.76
N PHE A 14 2.30 -5.82 6.95
CA PHE A 14 0.99 -5.59 7.57
C PHE A 14 0.96 -5.94 9.06
N GLY A 15 2.13 -6.17 9.68
CA GLY A 15 2.24 -6.69 11.05
C GLY A 15 1.64 -5.75 12.08
N SER A 16 1.78 -4.45 11.88
CA SER A 16 1.18 -3.42 12.76
C SER A 16 -0.34 -3.46 12.74
N LEU A 17 -0.96 -3.67 11.57
CA LEU A 17 -2.41 -3.83 11.42
C LEU A 17 -2.93 -5.12 12.05
N LEU A 18 -2.17 -6.22 11.91
CA LEU A 18 -2.51 -7.49 12.55
C LEU A 18 -2.39 -7.41 14.08
N VAL A 19 -1.32 -6.81 14.60
CA VAL A 19 -1.11 -6.56 16.03
C VAL A 19 -2.22 -5.66 16.58
N PHE A 20 -2.57 -4.59 15.86
CA PHE A 20 -3.72 -3.75 16.21
C PHE A 20 -5.02 -4.55 16.27
N TRP A 21 -5.31 -5.39 15.27
CA TRP A 21 -6.55 -6.15 15.20
C TRP A 21 -6.67 -7.22 16.30
N VAL A 22 -5.56 -7.92 16.60
CA VAL A 22 -5.49 -8.88 17.70
C VAL A 22 -5.67 -8.17 19.03
N LEU A 23 -4.89 -7.10 19.28
CA LEU A 23 -4.99 -6.35 20.53
C LEU A 23 -6.36 -5.69 20.71
N ALA A 24 -6.97 -5.16 19.65
CA ALA A 24 -8.30 -4.55 19.70
C ALA A 24 -9.42 -5.58 19.94
N SER A 25 -9.20 -6.87 19.63
CA SER A 25 -10.16 -7.94 19.91
C SER A 25 -10.14 -8.40 21.36
N PHE A 26 -9.00 -8.28 22.04
CA PHE A 26 -8.82 -8.72 23.44
C PHE A 26 -8.78 -7.58 24.46
N TYR A 27 -8.43 -6.36 24.03
CA TYR A 27 -8.20 -5.21 24.91
C TYR A 27 -8.93 -3.96 24.41
N SER A 28 -8.95 -2.92 25.25
CA SER A 28 -9.50 -1.62 24.85
C SER A 28 -8.72 -1.00 23.69
N VAL A 29 -9.40 -0.22 22.86
CA VAL A 29 -8.83 0.46 21.68
C VAL A 29 -7.55 1.25 22.04
N ARG A 30 -7.48 1.82 23.25
CA ARG A 30 -6.30 2.55 23.73
C ARG A 30 -5.06 1.65 23.88
N ILE A 31 -5.24 0.42 24.35
CA ILE A 31 -4.16 -0.57 24.51
C ILE A 31 -3.71 -1.07 23.13
N ALA A 32 -4.64 -1.26 22.20
CA ALA A 32 -4.33 -1.64 20.83
C ALA A 32 -3.52 -0.56 20.09
N ILE A 33 -3.88 0.71 20.26
CA ILE A 33 -3.11 1.85 19.74
C ILE A 33 -1.69 1.86 20.34
N ALA A 34 -1.57 1.76 21.66
CA ALA A 34 -0.26 1.75 22.34
C ALA A 34 0.63 0.58 21.89
N GLY A 35 0.07 -0.62 21.74
CA GLY A 35 0.81 -1.78 21.23
C GLY A 35 1.25 -1.62 19.78
N THR A 36 0.43 -0.97 18.95
CA THR A 36 0.79 -0.62 17.57
C THR A 36 1.96 0.35 17.54
N PHE A 37 1.95 1.39 18.38
CA PHE A 37 3.09 2.32 18.52
C PHE A 37 4.40 1.61 18.91
N ILE A 38 4.34 0.72 19.91
CA ILE A 38 5.50 -0.06 20.34
C ILE A 38 6.01 -0.92 19.19
N PHE A 39 5.12 -1.57 18.44
CA PHE A 39 5.51 -2.37 17.29
C PHE A 39 6.18 -1.53 16.18
N ILE A 40 5.64 -0.35 15.86
CA ILE A 40 6.25 0.57 14.89
C ILE A 40 7.65 0.99 15.32
N LEU A 41 7.85 1.30 16.60
CA LEU A 41 9.15 1.64 17.16
C LEU A 41 10.12 0.46 17.08
N CYS A 42 9.68 -0.75 17.45
CA CYS A 42 10.50 -1.95 17.38
C CYS A 42 10.87 -2.33 15.94
N ASP A 43 9.94 -2.28 14.99
CA ASP A 43 10.21 -2.55 13.57
C ASP A 43 11.13 -1.49 12.97
N GLY A 44 10.91 -0.21 13.30
CA GLY A 44 11.80 0.89 12.91
C GLY A 44 13.22 0.70 13.44
N LEU A 45 13.35 0.33 14.72
CA LEU A 45 14.66 0.05 15.34
C LEU A 45 15.32 -1.18 14.72
N HIS A 46 14.55 -2.24 14.43
CA HIS A 46 15.05 -3.43 13.75
C HIS A 46 15.56 -3.12 12.33
N ARG A 47 14.83 -2.29 11.57
CA ARG A 47 15.26 -1.83 10.24
C ARG A 47 16.51 -0.95 10.31
N TYR A 48 16.57 -0.05 11.30
CA TYR A 48 17.73 0.82 11.55
C TYR A 48 18.98 0.01 11.90
N LEU A 49 18.87 -0.92 12.85
CA LEU A 49 19.97 -1.81 13.26
C LEU A 49 20.38 -2.77 12.13
N GLY A 50 19.42 -3.20 11.31
CA GLY A 50 19.64 -4.09 10.17
C GLY A 50 20.12 -3.40 8.88
N LYS A 51 20.34 -2.07 8.88
CA LYS A 51 20.66 -1.26 7.69
C LYS A 51 19.71 -1.52 6.50
N ARG A 52 18.44 -1.79 6.78
CA ARG A 52 17.43 -2.03 5.73
C ARG A 52 16.89 -0.70 5.22
N THR A 53 16.46 -0.67 3.97
CA THR A 53 15.81 0.50 3.36
C THR A 53 14.48 0.82 4.06
N PHE A 54 14.10 2.10 4.05
CA PHE A 54 12.78 2.57 4.49
C PHE A 54 11.92 2.85 3.25
N PRO A 55 11.03 1.92 2.84
CA PRO A 55 10.21 2.10 1.65
C PRO A 55 9.21 3.24 1.86
N ARG A 56 8.87 3.96 0.78
CA ARG A 56 7.88 5.05 0.86
C ARG A 56 6.54 4.58 1.42
N ILE A 57 6.10 3.37 1.03
CA ILE A 57 4.86 2.76 1.52
C ILE A 57 4.92 2.52 3.04
N TRP A 58 6.06 2.07 3.56
CA TRP A 58 6.26 1.89 5.00
C TRP A 58 6.19 3.24 5.73
N ILE A 59 6.85 4.28 5.21
CA ILE A 59 6.80 5.63 5.82
C ILE A 59 5.36 6.16 5.84
N ILE A 60 4.65 6.08 4.71
CA ILE A 60 3.27 6.56 4.60
C ILE A 60 2.35 5.79 5.55
N SER A 61 2.43 4.46 5.56
CA SER A 61 1.58 3.62 6.41
C SER A 61 1.82 3.88 7.90
N ASN A 62 3.08 3.96 8.32
CA ASN A 62 3.40 4.22 9.73
C ASN A 62 3.08 5.65 10.14
N THR A 63 3.30 6.64 9.27
CA THR A 63 2.89 8.04 9.52
C THR A 63 1.38 8.13 9.71
N LEU A 64 0.59 7.49 8.83
CA LEU A 64 -0.86 7.46 8.96
C LEU A 64 -1.31 6.75 10.24
N ALA A 65 -0.71 5.61 10.57
CA ALA A 65 -1.01 4.87 11.79
C ALA A 65 -0.71 5.70 13.04
N ILE A 66 0.41 6.44 13.06
CA ILE A 66 0.77 7.35 14.15
C ILE A 66 -0.23 8.51 14.24
N VAL A 67 -0.51 9.19 13.12
CA VAL A 67 -1.40 10.36 13.11
C VAL A 67 -2.82 9.96 13.53
N PHE A 68 -3.40 8.92 12.95
CA PHE A 68 -4.73 8.45 13.34
C PHE A 68 -4.74 7.90 14.76
N GLY A 69 -3.72 7.15 15.18
CA GLY A 69 -3.61 6.66 16.56
C GLY A 69 -3.55 7.78 17.60
N VAL A 70 -2.79 8.86 17.34
CA VAL A 70 -2.77 10.04 18.23
C VAL A 70 -4.13 10.72 18.25
N ILE A 71 -4.76 10.92 17.08
CA ILE A 71 -6.04 11.62 17.04
C ILE A 71 -7.13 10.80 17.71
N ASP A 72 -7.14 9.47 17.56
CA ASP A 72 -8.08 8.58 18.26
C ASP A 72 -7.85 8.57 19.78
N LEU A 73 -6.61 8.78 20.26
CA LEU A 73 -6.30 8.87 21.68
C LEU A 73 -6.81 10.17 22.31
N ILE A 74 -6.76 11.28 21.56
CA ILE A 74 -7.16 12.62 22.02
C ILE A 74 -8.66 12.86 21.80
N SER A 75 -9.26 12.23 20.79
CA SER A 75 -10.66 12.45 20.41
C SER A 75 -11.61 11.80 21.41
N ILE A 76 -12.45 12.63 22.02
CA ILE A 76 -13.55 12.19 22.89
C ILE A 76 -14.76 11.73 22.04
N THR A 77 -14.87 12.21 20.80
CA THR A 77 -15.98 11.90 19.88
C THR A 77 -15.52 10.99 18.74
N PRO A 78 -16.36 10.02 18.29
CA PRO A 78 -16.03 9.08 17.23
C PRO A 78 -16.04 9.68 15.81
N PHE A 79 -15.88 11.00 15.68
CA PHE A 79 -15.90 11.69 14.40
C PHE A 79 -14.77 11.22 13.47
N MET A 80 -13.59 10.94 14.02
CA MET A 80 -12.44 10.48 13.23
C MET A 80 -12.66 9.07 12.65
N ILE A 81 -13.24 8.14 13.43
CA ILE A 81 -13.60 6.78 12.99
C ILE A 81 -14.49 6.80 11.75
N ARG A 82 -15.36 7.82 11.62
CA ARG A 82 -16.24 7.99 10.47
C ARG A 82 -15.44 8.23 9.19
N TYR A 83 -14.46 9.12 9.20
CA TYR A 83 -13.77 9.59 7.98
C TYR A 83 -12.40 8.95 7.72
N GLU A 84 -11.82 8.28 8.71
CA GLU A 84 -10.50 7.64 8.64
C GLU A 84 -10.32 6.83 7.36
N GLY A 85 -11.31 6.00 7.01
CA GLY A 85 -11.25 5.18 5.80
C GLY A 85 -11.18 6.00 4.51
N VAL A 86 -11.92 7.11 4.43
CA VAL A 86 -11.92 8.00 3.26
C VAL A 86 -10.59 8.73 3.17
N LEU A 87 -10.13 9.33 4.27
CA LEU A 87 -8.89 10.10 4.34
C LEU A 87 -7.67 9.23 4.05
N THR A 88 -7.59 8.04 4.63
CA THR A 88 -6.50 7.09 4.38
C THR A 88 -6.38 6.74 2.91
N ASN A 89 -7.51 6.38 2.27
CA ASN A 89 -7.49 6.00 0.85
C ASN A 89 -7.16 7.20 -0.05
N LEU A 90 -7.62 8.42 0.28
CA LEU A 90 -7.23 9.64 -0.43
C LEU A 90 -5.73 9.94 -0.32
N ILE A 91 -5.17 9.87 0.89
CA ILE A 91 -3.74 10.16 1.12
C ILE A 91 -2.88 9.12 0.39
N ILE A 92 -3.26 7.84 0.43
CA ILE A 92 -2.56 6.79 -0.31
C ILE A 92 -2.69 7.02 -1.82
N ALA A 93 -3.89 7.32 -2.32
CA ALA A 93 -4.12 7.61 -3.74
C ALA A 93 -3.24 8.77 -4.23
N LEU A 94 -3.21 9.88 -3.49
CA LEU A 94 -2.39 11.05 -3.79
C LEU A 94 -0.90 10.69 -3.76
N SER A 95 -0.47 9.96 -2.74
CA SER A 95 0.92 9.52 -2.59
C SER A 95 1.38 8.63 -3.75
N PHE A 96 0.51 7.72 -4.23
CA PHE A 96 0.77 6.90 -5.41
C PHE A 96 0.77 7.71 -6.70
N ALA A 97 -0.16 8.65 -6.84
CA ALA A 97 -0.24 9.53 -8.01
C ALA A 97 1.02 10.40 -8.13
N VAL A 98 1.43 11.06 -7.05
CA VAL A 98 2.68 11.85 -7.00
C VAL A 98 3.90 10.94 -7.18
N GLY A 99 3.91 9.78 -6.52
CA GLY A 99 4.99 8.81 -6.63
C GLY A 99 5.17 8.22 -8.03
N ALA A 100 4.12 8.20 -8.86
CA ALA A 100 4.21 7.75 -10.25
C ALA A 100 5.05 8.69 -11.14
N PHE A 101 5.26 9.95 -10.74
CA PHE A 101 6.12 10.90 -11.46
C PHE A 101 7.58 10.92 -10.95
N GLY A 102 7.90 10.15 -9.92
CA GLY A 102 9.24 10.06 -9.36
C GLY A 102 10.25 9.29 -10.23
N ALA A 103 11.51 9.27 -9.79
CA ALA A 103 12.56 8.46 -10.40
C ALA A 103 12.19 6.96 -10.37
N THR A 104 11.82 6.48 -9.20
CA THR A 104 11.27 5.15 -8.90
C THR A 104 9.82 5.27 -8.46
N THR A 105 8.97 4.37 -8.96
CA THR A 105 7.57 4.33 -8.55
C THR A 105 7.40 3.49 -7.27
N PRO A 106 6.42 3.79 -6.39
CA PRO A 106 6.20 3.01 -5.17
C PRO A 106 6.02 1.50 -5.40
N ILE A 107 5.36 1.10 -6.49
CA ILE A 107 5.20 -0.32 -6.83
C ILE A 107 6.52 -0.94 -7.30
N GLN A 108 7.33 -0.19 -8.05
CA GLN A 108 8.66 -0.65 -8.45
C GLN A 108 9.55 -0.88 -7.23
N GLU A 109 9.59 0.07 -6.29
CA GLU A 109 10.36 -0.06 -5.04
C GLU A 109 9.95 -1.32 -4.27
N LEU A 110 8.64 -1.58 -4.17
CA LEU A 110 8.12 -2.77 -3.49
C LEU A 110 8.56 -4.07 -4.17
N VAL A 111 8.54 -4.13 -5.50
CA VAL A 111 8.97 -5.32 -6.25
C VAL A 111 10.49 -5.49 -6.16
N GLU A 112 11.26 -4.41 -6.24
CA GLU A 112 12.72 -4.42 -6.12
C GLU A 112 13.18 -4.91 -4.74
N GLU A 113 12.52 -4.48 -3.68
CA GLU A 113 12.77 -4.94 -2.31
C GLU A 113 12.39 -6.42 -2.11
N GLN A 114 11.33 -6.88 -2.78
CA GLN A 114 10.91 -8.28 -2.75
C GLN A 114 11.87 -9.20 -3.52
N GLN A 115 12.35 -8.77 -4.69
CA GLN A 115 13.26 -9.56 -5.52
C GLN A 115 14.73 -9.42 -5.07
N GLY A 116 15.07 -8.39 -4.30
CA GLY A 116 16.41 -8.15 -3.77
C GLY A 116 17.40 -7.51 -4.76
N PHE A 117 16.94 -7.13 -5.96
CA PHE A 117 17.74 -6.50 -7.00
C PHE A 117 16.97 -5.36 -7.67
N PRO A 118 17.62 -4.22 -7.97
CA PRO A 118 16.98 -3.13 -8.72
C PRO A 118 16.80 -3.50 -10.19
N PHE A 119 15.76 -2.97 -10.85
CA PHE A 119 15.61 -3.13 -12.30
C PHE A 119 16.63 -2.26 -13.05
N PRO A 120 17.17 -2.72 -14.20
CA PRO A 120 18.11 -1.92 -14.99
C PRO A 120 17.47 -0.59 -15.45
N PRO A 121 18.12 0.56 -15.22
CA PRO A 121 17.54 1.88 -15.52
C PRO A 121 17.34 2.14 -17.02
N GLU A 122 18.05 1.38 -17.87
CA GLU A 122 17.99 1.48 -19.33
C GLU A 122 16.67 0.93 -19.91
N ARG A 123 15.93 0.11 -19.16
CA ARG A 123 14.67 -0.51 -19.61
C ARG A 123 13.48 0.43 -19.41
N GLN A 124 13.37 1.41 -20.31
CA GLN A 124 12.29 2.41 -20.29
C GLN A 124 10.89 1.78 -20.34
N GLU A 125 10.74 0.64 -21.01
CA GLU A 125 9.48 -0.11 -21.09
C GLU A 125 9.00 -0.65 -19.74
N ILE A 126 9.92 -1.14 -18.91
CA ILE A 126 9.61 -1.64 -17.57
C ILE A 126 9.21 -0.47 -16.66
N ARG A 127 9.92 0.65 -16.76
CA ARG A 127 9.60 1.87 -16.00
C ARG A 127 8.22 2.43 -16.38
N ALA A 128 7.90 2.45 -17.67
CA ALA A 128 6.58 2.88 -18.14
C ALA A 128 5.46 1.95 -17.64
N TYR A 129 5.70 0.63 -17.64
CA TYR A 129 4.76 -0.33 -17.07
C TYR A 129 4.52 -0.08 -15.56
N PHE A 130 5.57 0.06 -14.76
CA PHE A 130 5.42 0.32 -13.33
C PHE A 130 4.76 1.67 -13.03
N LYS A 131 5.02 2.68 -13.87
CA LYS A 131 4.30 3.95 -13.80
C LYS A 131 2.80 3.78 -14.04
N SER A 132 2.41 3.10 -15.11
CA SER A 132 1.00 2.81 -15.40
C SER A 132 0.36 1.99 -14.27
N LEU A 133 1.04 0.96 -13.78
CA LEU A 133 0.55 0.13 -12.68
C LEU A 133 0.36 0.96 -11.40
N THR A 134 1.30 1.84 -11.07
CA THR A 134 1.19 2.75 -9.92
C THR A 134 0.00 3.70 -10.06
N LEU A 135 -0.28 4.20 -11.26
CA LEU A 135 -1.46 5.03 -11.52
C LEU A 135 -2.77 4.23 -11.38
N VAL A 136 -2.79 2.96 -11.80
CA VAL A 136 -3.95 2.07 -11.57
C VAL A 136 -4.19 1.89 -10.08
N TRP A 137 -3.12 1.69 -9.29
CA TRP A 137 -3.21 1.64 -7.83
C TRP A 137 -3.73 2.96 -7.22
N ALA A 138 -3.26 4.11 -7.71
CA ALA A 138 -3.76 5.42 -7.28
C ALA A 138 -5.26 5.57 -7.57
N LEU A 139 -5.69 5.22 -8.78
CA LEU A 139 -7.10 5.27 -9.20
C LEU A 139 -7.96 4.33 -8.36
N TYR A 140 -7.47 3.12 -8.08
CA TYR A 140 -8.13 2.15 -7.22
C TYR A 140 -8.38 2.72 -5.80
N PHE A 141 -7.37 3.33 -5.19
CA PHE A 141 -7.53 3.95 -3.88
C PHE A 141 -8.45 5.18 -3.90
N ALA A 142 -8.40 5.99 -4.97
CA ALA A 142 -9.32 7.11 -5.15
C ALA A 142 -10.78 6.63 -5.28
N ALA A 143 -11.03 5.60 -6.09
CA ALA A 143 -12.35 4.99 -6.24
C ALA A 143 -12.86 4.42 -4.91
N LYS A 144 -11.99 3.79 -4.11
CA LYS A 144 -12.31 3.34 -2.76
C LYS A 144 -12.71 4.48 -1.83
N ALA A 145 -11.99 5.61 -1.86
CA ALA A 145 -12.33 6.75 -1.03
C ALA A 145 -13.74 7.29 -1.37
N ILE A 146 -14.06 7.39 -2.67
CA ILE A 146 -15.39 7.79 -3.14
C ILE A 146 -16.45 6.80 -2.65
N LEU A 147 -16.21 5.49 -2.81
CA LEU A 147 -17.14 4.45 -2.36
C LEU A 147 -17.38 4.51 -0.85
N TYR A 148 -16.32 4.69 -0.06
CA TYR A 148 -16.43 4.78 1.40
C TYR A 148 -17.17 6.05 1.82
N PHE A 149 -16.92 7.17 1.15
CA PHE A 149 -17.67 8.39 1.39
C PHE A 149 -19.15 8.21 1.06
N TRP A 150 -19.46 7.56 -0.07
CA TRP A 150 -20.83 7.21 -0.45
C TRP A 150 -21.51 6.32 0.62
N LEU A 151 -20.83 5.29 1.12
CA LEU A 151 -21.36 4.43 2.19
C LEU A 151 -21.71 5.22 3.46
N LEU A 152 -20.90 6.22 3.82
CA LEU A 152 -21.13 7.06 5.01
C LEU A 152 -22.29 8.06 4.86
N THR A 153 -22.71 8.34 3.63
CA THR A 153 -23.83 9.23 3.31
C THR A 153 -25.15 8.46 3.32
N TYR A 154 -25.16 7.21 2.86
CA TYR A 154 -26.40 6.44 2.66
C TYR A 154 -26.65 5.34 3.71
N PHE A 155 -25.64 4.91 4.47
CA PHE A 155 -25.79 3.85 5.47
C PHE A 155 -25.46 4.35 6.89
N PRO A 156 -26.10 3.77 7.92
CA PRO A 156 -25.73 4.02 9.30
C PRO A 156 -24.30 3.52 9.58
N LEU A 157 -23.60 4.21 10.49
CA LEU A 157 -22.17 4.01 10.76
C LEU A 157 -21.75 2.54 10.95
N PRO A 158 -22.45 1.70 11.75
CA PRO A 158 -22.04 0.30 11.94
C PRO A 158 -22.07 -0.52 10.64
N ARG A 159 -23.11 -0.30 9.81
CA ARG A 159 -23.26 -1.00 8.53
C ARG A 159 -22.25 -0.51 7.50
N ALA A 160 -21.97 0.79 7.49
CA ALA A 160 -20.92 1.37 6.64
C ALA A 160 -19.53 0.81 6.99
N LEU A 161 -19.20 0.69 8.29
CA LEU A 161 -17.94 0.10 8.75
C LEU A 161 -17.83 -1.40 8.40
N MET A 162 -18.92 -2.16 8.54
CA MET A 162 -18.94 -3.57 8.15
C MET A 162 -18.70 -3.75 6.64
N LEU A 163 -19.41 -3.00 5.79
CA LEU A 163 -19.23 -3.02 4.35
C LEU A 163 -17.81 -2.58 3.96
N ARG A 164 -17.28 -1.54 4.61
CA ARG A 164 -15.91 -1.06 4.44
C ARG A 164 -14.89 -2.18 4.68
N SER A 165 -15.05 -2.95 5.75
CA SER A 165 -14.13 -4.04 6.10
C SER A 165 -14.17 -5.18 5.08
N VAL A 166 -15.35 -5.61 4.65
CA VAL A 166 -15.51 -6.71 3.68
C VAL A 166 -15.00 -6.29 2.30
N ILE A 167 -15.53 -5.17 1.76
CA ILE A 167 -15.13 -4.64 0.46
C ILE A 167 -13.65 -4.32 0.48
N GLY A 168 -13.19 -3.70 1.57
CA GLY A 168 -11.79 -3.33 1.78
C GLY A 168 -10.84 -4.50 1.60
N THR A 169 -11.07 -5.58 2.33
CA THR A 169 -10.22 -6.78 2.31
C THR A 169 -10.32 -7.52 0.99
N VAL A 170 -11.53 -7.76 0.48
CA VAL A 170 -11.74 -8.53 -0.76
C VAL A 170 -11.11 -7.81 -1.95
N SER A 171 -11.41 -6.52 -2.12
CA SER A 171 -10.90 -5.78 -3.28
C SER A 171 -9.37 -5.59 -3.21
N LEU A 172 -8.80 -5.47 -2.01
CA LEU A 172 -7.36 -5.38 -1.84
C LEU A 172 -6.70 -6.71 -2.19
N GLY A 173 -7.27 -7.83 -1.74
CA GLY A 173 -6.81 -9.17 -2.12
C GLY A 173 -6.83 -9.39 -3.62
N VAL A 174 -7.90 -8.94 -4.31
CA VAL A 174 -8.00 -8.99 -5.77
C VAL A 174 -6.91 -8.12 -6.42
N MET A 175 -6.74 -6.87 -5.97
CA MET A 175 -5.75 -5.95 -6.54
C MET A 175 -4.31 -6.46 -6.37
N ILE A 176 -3.99 -7.02 -5.20
CA ILE A 176 -2.71 -7.68 -4.94
C ILE A 176 -2.57 -8.91 -5.84
N GLY A 177 -3.60 -9.76 -5.93
CA GLY A 177 -3.59 -10.96 -6.76
C GLY A 177 -3.35 -10.67 -8.24
N ILE A 178 -3.91 -9.58 -8.76
CA ILE A 178 -3.66 -9.08 -10.12
C ILE A 178 -2.21 -8.58 -10.22
N SER A 179 -1.75 -7.78 -9.25
CA SER A 179 -0.40 -7.20 -9.26
C SER A 179 0.71 -8.25 -9.18
N LEU A 180 0.49 -9.36 -8.46
CA LEU A 180 1.41 -10.51 -8.41
C LEU A 180 1.58 -11.20 -9.78
N GLN A 181 0.60 -11.06 -10.67
CA GLN A 181 0.66 -11.55 -12.04
C GLN A 181 1.32 -10.53 -12.99
N GLY A 182 1.97 -9.50 -12.45
CA GLY A 182 2.52 -8.38 -13.21
C GLY A 182 3.40 -8.79 -14.39
N ARG A 183 4.23 -9.86 -14.26
CA ARG A 183 5.01 -10.40 -15.38
C ARG A 183 4.13 -10.88 -16.54
N ARG A 184 3.02 -11.58 -16.26
CA ARG A 184 2.10 -12.07 -17.30
C ARG A 184 1.35 -10.91 -17.94
N ILE A 185 0.89 -9.96 -17.13
CA ILE A 185 0.20 -8.75 -17.60
C ILE A 185 1.14 -7.93 -18.49
N PHE A 186 2.39 -7.72 -18.07
CA PHE A 186 3.41 -7.05 -18.86
C PHE A 186 3.64 -7.73 -20.21
N LEU A 187 3.79 -9.06 -20.24
CA LEU A 187 3.96 -9.82 -21.49
C LEU A 187 2.71 -9.74 -22.39
N LEU A 188 1.51 -9.73 -21.82
CA LEU A 188 0.27 -9.54 -22.58
C LEU A 188 0.18 -8.13 -23.16
N CYS A 189 0.52 -7.10 -22.38
CA CYS A 189 0.61 -5.73 -22.88
C CYS A 189 1.63 -5.61 -24.01
N GLN A 190 2.79 -6.27 -23.88
CA GLN A 190 3.82 -6.31 -24.91
C GLN A 190 3.34 -7.01 -26.19
N ARG A 191 2.61 -8.12 -26.05
CA ARG A 191 1.97 -8.80 -27.20
C ARG A 191 0.90 -7.95 -27.86
N ALA A 192 0.21 -7.11 -27.10
CA ALA A 192 -0.76 -6.15 -27.61
C ALA A 192 -0.11 -4.86 -28.17
N GLY A 193 1.23 -4.77 -28.21
CA GLY A 193 1.97 -3.64 -28.77
C GLY A 193 2.24 -2.48 -27.81
N PHE A 194 1.88 -2.61 -26.53
CA PHE A 194 2.19 -1.62 -25.49
C PHE A 194 3.55 -1.90 -24.85
N PHE A 195 4.30 -0.85 -24.47
CA PHE A 195 5.60 -0.97 -23.81
C PHE A 195 6.63 -1.79 -24.61
N LEU A 196 6.69 -1.60 -25.93
CA LEU A 196 7.70 -2.24 -26.77
C LEU A 196 9.11 -1.70 -26.42
N PRO A 197 10.14 -2.56 -26.47
CA PRO A 197 11.51 -2.12 -26.23
C PRO A 197 11.87 -1.10 -27.32
N ARG A 198 12.08 0.16 -26.94
CA ARG A 198 12.74 1.11 -27.82
C ARG A 198 14.22 0.75 -27.81
N TYR A 199 14.64 -0.15 -28.70
CA TYR A 199 16.05 -0.28 -29.00
C TYR A 199 16.53 1.10 -29.47
N SER A 200 17.39 1.72 -28.67
CA SER A 200 18.09 2.93 -29.07
C SER A 200 18.95 2.54 -30.27
N THR A 201 18.49 2.88 -31.48
CA THR A 201 19.31 2.90 -32.68
C THR A 201 20.32 4.04 -32.51
N ALA A 202 21.34 3.82 -31.70
CA ALA A 202 22.56 4.61 -31.77
C ALA A 202 23.45 3.96 -32.83
N PRO A 203 23.78 4.64 -33.94
CA PRO A 203 24.82 4.17 -34.82
C PRO A 203 26.12 4.13 -34.02
N LYS A 204 26.84 3.00 -34.09
CA LYS A 204 28.25 2.96 -33.67
C LYS A 204 28.98 3.97 -34.55
N ALA A 205 29.43 5.07 -33.94
CA ALA A 205 30.47 5.94 -34.50
C ALA A 205 31.82 5.42 -34.03
#